data_AF-A0A956KFU0-F1
#
_entry.id   AF-A0A956KFU0-F1
#
_cell.length_a   1.000
_cell.length_b   1.000
_cell.length_c   1.000
_cell.angle_alpha   90.00
_cell.angle_beta   90.00
_cell.angle_gamma   90.00
#
_symmetry.space_group_name_H-M   'P 1'
#
loop_
_entity.id
_entity.type
_entity.pdbx_description
1 polymer ?
#
loop_
_entity_poly.entity_id
_entity_poly.type
_entity_poly.pdbx_seq_one_letter_code
_entity_poly.pdbx_strand_id
1 'polypeptide(L)'
;MDAARDESALIEAARAGDRRAFDDLVAPQVPRLRAFLYRLVCQPEDAADLTQEALLTAYQRLDGFRGDSSFRTWLFAIGARKGLDLLRKRKRWPLDAQARGEQATLATPRVRGQLDALVSAAEYQYEYRQHVAYCLGCVARTLPPEQSAALLLTELLLLEARDAAKILDMSASTYRHRLSAARAHMRAVYEGMCALVGKQGVCYQCAKLREYIPEGHRGRPVEPIADDDERPDRKLTRRLAVIRDLDLDVGQSPVHDLLYRYMSELWSPPPT
;
A
#
# COMPACT_ATOMS: atom_id res chain seq x y z
N MET A 1 -9.86 -2.28 -29.28
CA MET A 1 -9.88 -3.70 -29.71
C MET A 1 -8.47 -4.32 -29.80
N ASP A 2 -7.38 -3.56 -29.65
CA ASP A 2 -6.00 -4.08 -29.73
C ASP A 2 -5.44 -4.69 -28.44
N ALA A 3 -5.64 -4.06 -27.28
CA ALA A 3 -4.94 -4.47 -26.04
C ALA A 3 -5.19 -5.93 -25.58
N ALA A 4 -6.38 -6.49 -25.84
CA ALA A 4 -6.68 -7.88 -25.47
C ALA A 4 -6.14 -8.91 -26.47
N ARG A 5 -6.03 -8.53 -27.76
CA ARG A 5 -5.34 -9.33 -28.78
C ARG A 5 -3.84 -9.32 -28.54
N ASP A 6 -3.31 -8.18 -28.10
CA ASP A 6 -1.93 -8.00 -27.68
C ASP A 6 -1.61 -8.84 -26.43
N GLU A 7 -2.44 -8.77 -25.37
CA GLU A 7 -2.26 -9.60 -24.16
C GLU A 7 -2.26 -11.11 -24.48
N SER A 8 -3.21 -11.57 -25.30
CA SER A 8 -3.29 -12.99 -25.68
C SER A 8 -2.09 -13.44 -26.51
N ALA A 9 -1.63 -12.62 -27.45
CA ALA A 9 -0.45 -12.92 -28.26
C ALA A 9 0.82 -12.98 -27.42
N LEU A 10 1.00 -12.04 -26.49
CA LEU A 10 2.10 -12.02 -25.53
C LEU A 10 2.10 -13.27 -24.65
N ILE A 11 0.93 -13.71 -24.17
CA ILE A 11 0.80 -14.94 -23.38
C ILE A 11 1.25 -16.16 -24.18
N GLU A 12 0.77 -16.33 -25.41
CA GLU A 12 1.12 -17.49 -26.24
C GLU A 12 2.60 -17.49 -26.65
N ALA A 13 3.17 -16.34 -26.98
CA ALA A 13 4.61 -16.21 -27.25
C ALA A 13 5.45 -16.52 -26.00
N ALA A 14 5.04 -16.01 -24.83
CA ALA A 14 5.73 -16.28 -23.58
C ALA A 14 5.68 -17.77 -23.19
N ARG A 15 4.55 -18.46 -23.43
CA ARG A 15 4.43 -19.92 -23.28
C ARG A 15 5.35 -20.70 -24.21
N ALA A 16 5.53 -20.21 -25.43
CA ALA A 16 6.48 -20.79 -26.38
C ALA A 16 7.95 -20.52 -26.00
N GLY A 17 8.22 -19.83 -24.88
CA GLY A 17 9.55 -19.56 -24.37
C GLY A 17 10.12 -18.18 -24.75
N ASP A 18 9.31 -17.31 -25.36
CA ASP A 18 9.74 -15.93 -25.62
C ASP A 18 9.78 -15.10 -24.33
N ARG A 19 10.99 -14.91 -23.81
CA ARG A 19 11.21 -14.12 -22.59
C ARG A 19 10.81 -12.67 -22.75
N ARG A 20 10.99 -12.08 -23.94
CA ARG A 20 10.62 -10.67 -24.17
C ARG A 20 9.11 -10.50 -24.12
N ALA A 21 8.36 -11.46 -24.67
CA ALA A 21 6.91 -11.46 -24.58
C ALA A 21 6.42 -11.52 -23.12
N PHE A 22 7.11 -12.28 -22.26
CA PHE A 22 6.79 -12.27 -20.82
C PHE A 22 7.13 -10.93 -20.17
N ASP A 23 8.30 -10.36 -20.47
CA ASP A 23 8.72 -9.06 -19.94
C ASP A 23 7.71 -7.96 -20.31
N ASP A 24 7.27 -7.92 -21.58
CA ASP A 24 6.27 -6.98 -22.07
C ASP A 24 4.90 -7.19 -21.40
N LEU A 25 4.52 -8.44 -21.13
CA LEU A 25 3.29 -8.80 -20.44
C LEU A 25 3.28 -8.32 -18.97
N VAL A 26 4.40 -8.42 -18.26
CA VAL A 26 4.49 -8.04 -16.84
C VAL A 26 4.86 -6.58 -16.60
N ALA A 27 5.59 -5.94 -17.52
CA ALA A 27 6.08 -4.56 -17.40
C ALA A 27 5.02 -3.56 -16.87
N PRO A 28 3.78 -3.49 -17.42
CA PRO A 28 2.77 -2.56 -16.92
C PRO A 28 2.17 -2.94 -15.55
N GLN A 29 2.43 -4.16 -15.07
CA GLN A 29 1.87 -4.68 -13.83
C GLN A 29 2.87 -4.65 -12.66
N VAL A 30 4.17 -4.73 -12.94
CA VAL A 30 5.22 -4.78 -11.90
C VAL A 30 5.13 -3.60 -10.93
N PRO A 31 5.07 -2.32 -11.37
CA PRO A 31 5.03 -1.18 -10.46
C PRO A 31 3.77 -1.19 -9.58
N ARG A 32 2.62 -1.53 -10.17
CA ARG A 32 1.33 -1.63 -9.47
C ARG A 32 1.28 -2.78 -8.46
N LEU A 33 1.82 -3.94 -8.81
CA LEU A 33 1.92 -5.08 -7.91
C LEU A 33 2.82 -4.75 -6.73
N ARG A 34 3.99 -4.15 -7.01
CA ARG A 34 4.91 -3.68 -5.98
C ARG A 34 4.25 -2.65 -5.07
N ALA A 35 3.54 -1.67 -5.61
CA ALA A 35 2.84 -0.64 -4.84
C ALA A 35 1.74 -1.20 -3.93
N PHE A 36 1.02 -2.24 -4.40
CA PHE A 36 0.05 -2.98 -3.59
C PHE A 36 0.74 -3.74 -2.46
N LEU A 37 1.77 -4.53 -2.77
CA LEU A 37 2.51 -5.32 -1.77
C LEU A 37 3.20 -4.43 -0.74
N TYR A 38 3.81 -3.33 -1.17
CA TYR A 38 4.45 -2.31 -0.33
C TYR A 38 3.52 -1.79 0.77
N ARG A 39 2.28 -1.45 0.41
CA ARG A 39 1.27 -0.97 1.37
C ARG A 39 0.63 -2.09 2.18
N LEU A 40 0.54 -3.29 1.61
CA LEU A 40 0.00 -4.45 2.30
C LEU A 40 0.92 -4.89 3.45
N VAL A 41 2.22 -5.03 3.18
CA VAL A 41 3.18 -5.59 4.15
C VAL A 41 3.88 -4.54 5.01
N CYS A 42 3.92 -3.27 4.54
CA CYS A 42 4.58 -2.16 5.23
C CYS A 42 6.06 -2.44 5.58
N GLN A 43 6.76 -3.10 4.66
CA GLN A 43 8.21 -3.32 4.69
C GLN A 43 8.73 -3.29 3.24
N PRO A 44 9.62 -2.34 2.86
CA PRO A 44 10.06 -2.19 1.47
C PRO A 44 10.76 -3.42 0.91
N GLU A 45 11.62 -4.07 1.71
CA GLU A 45 12.39 -5.26 1.30
C GLU A 45 11.46 -6.44 1.03
N ASP A 46 10.57 -6.76 1.97
CA ASP A 46 9.59 -7.84 1.77
C ASP A 46 8.71 -7.57 0.54
N ALA A 47 8.33 -6.31 0.31
CA ALA A 47 7.52 -5.97 -0.85
C ALA A 47 8.25 -6.19 -2.17
N ALA A 48 9.55 -5.87 -2.23
CA ALA A 48 10.40 -6.15 -3.38
C ALA A 48 10.55 -7.66 -3.60
N ASP A 49 10.86 -8.42 -2.54
CA ASP A 49 11.03 -9.87 -2.58
C ASP A 49 9.74 -10.57 -3.02
N LEU A 50 8.61 -10.22 -2.40
CA LEU A 50 7.29 -10.76 -2.76
C LEU A 50 6.91 -10.44 -4.21
N THR A 51 7.30 -9.26 -4.73
CA THR A 51 7.07 -8.90 -6.13
C THR A 51 7.88 -9.81 -7.05
N GLN A 52 9.18 -9.98 -6.78
CA GLN A 52 10.05 -10.85 -7.57
C GLN A 52 9.58 -12.31 -7.52
N GLU A 53 9.26 -12.82 -6.32
CA GLU A 53 8.74 -14.17 -6.17
C GLU A 53 7.41 -14.37 -6.92
N ALA A 54 6.53 -13.37 -6.93
CA ALA A 54 5.27 -13.43 -7.67
C ALA A 54 5.52 -13.49 -9.18
N LEU A 55 6.45 -12.69 -9.71
CA LEU A 55 6.84 -12.70 -11.12
C LEU A 55 7.47 -14.04 -11.52
N LEU A 56 8.39 -14.58 -10.70
CA LEU A 56 8.99 -15.91 -10.92
C LEU A 56 7.92 -17.01 -10.92
N THR A 57 6.99 -16.96 -9.95
CA THR A 57 5.89 -17.92 -9.88
C THR A 57 4.97 -17.81 -11.09
N ALA A 58 4.69 -16.59 -11.57
CA ALA A 58 3.91 -16.35 -12.78
C ALA A 58 4.61 -16.93 -14.01
N TYR A 59 5.91 -16.67 -14.18
CA TYR A 59 6.71 -17.22 -15.27
C TYR A 59 6.66 -18.76 -15.28
N GLN A 60 6.93 -19.39 -14.13
CA GLN A 60 6.95 -20.85 -13.99
C GLN A 60 5.58 -21.51 -14.18
N ARG A 61 4.49 -20.78 -13.98
CA ARG A 61 3.11 -21.33 -14.01
C ARG A 61 2.28 -20.80 -15.17
N LEU A 62 2.89 -20.09 -16.12
CA LEU A 62 2.19 -19.47 -17.23
C LEU A 62 1.46 -20.49 -18.12
N ASP A 63 2.03 -21.69 -18.28
CA ASP A 63 1.40 -22.80 -19.00
C ASP A 63 0.07 -23.22 -18.37
N GLY A 64 -0.07 -23.07 -17.04
CA GLY A 64 -1.28 -23.38 -16.30
C GLY A 64 -2.35 -22.26 -16.32
N PHE A 65 -2.06 -21.10 -16.90
CA PHE A 65 -2.99 -19.96 -16.91
C PHE A 65 -4.16 -20.16 -17.90
N ARG A 66 -5.31 -20.62 -17.44
CA ARG A 66 -6.43 -20.97 -18.34
C ARG A 66 -7.19 -19.80 -18.98
N GLY A 67 -6.88 -18.55 -18.63
CA GLY A 67 -7.64 -17.39 -19.12
C GLY A 67 -9.00 -17.17 -18.45
N ASP A 68 -9.26 -17.80 -17.30
CA ASP A 68 -10.50 -17.63 -16.50
C ASP A 68 -10.65 -16.20 -15.89
N SER A 69 -9.58 -15.40 -15.98
CA SER A 69 -9.50 -13.98 -15.63
C SER A 69 -8.49 -13.29 -16.55
N SER A 70 -8.35 -11.96 -16.47
CA SER A 70 -7.19 -11.29 -17.08
C SER A 70 -5.89 -11.77 -16.47
N PHE A 71 -4.78 -11.60 -17.20
CA PHE A 71 -3.44 -11.91 -16.69
C PHE A 71 -3.13 -11.08 -15.43
N ARG A 72 -3.50 -9.79 -15.44
CA ARG A 72 -3.38 -8.91 -14.26
C ARG A 72 -4.04 -9.53 -13.02
N THR A 73 -5.29 -9.97 -13.11
CA THR A 73 -6.01 -10.58 -11.96
C THR A 73 -5.30 -11.83 -11.46
N TRP A 74 -4.78 -12.66 -12.36
CA TRP A 74 -4.05 -13.87 -12.00
C TRP A 74 -2.70 -13.57 -11.32
N LEU A 75 -1.90 -12.65 -11.88
CA LEU A 75 -0.64 -12.21 -11.29
C LEU A 75 -0.83 -11.60 -9.89
N PHE A 76 -1.86 -10.76 -9.73
CA PHE A 76 -2.18 -10.18 -8.43
C PHE A 76 -2.68 -11.23 -7.43
N ALA A 77 -3.36 -12.29 -7.86
CA ALA A 77 -3.74 -13.40 -6.99
C ALA A 77 -2.51 -14.12 -6.41
N ILE A 78 -1.47 -14.32 -7.23
CA ILE A 78 -0.19 -14.89 -6.78
C ILE A 78 0.45 -13.98 -5.72
N GLY A 79 0.61 -12.69 -6.02
CA GLY A 79 1.22 -11.74 -5.09
C GLY A 79 0.42 -11.57 -3.80
N ALA A 80 -0.90 -11.43 -3.88
CA ALA A 80 -1.78 -11.30 -2.72
C ALA A 80 -1.69 -12.53 -1.81
N ARG A 81 -1.66 -13.75 -2.37
CA ARG A 81 -1.49 -14.97 -1.58
C ARG A 81 -0.18 -14.95 -0.79
N LYS A 82 0.95 -14.65 -1.45
CA LYS A 82 2.26 -14.57 -0.78
C LYS A 82 2.29 -13.49 0.31
N GLY A 83 1.76 -12.31 0.03
CA GLY A 83 1.67 -11.22 1.02
C GLY A 83 0.78 -11.59 2.21
N LEU A 84 -0.37 -12.21 1.98
CA LEU A 84 -1.26 -12.69 3.04
C LEU A 84 -0.59 -13.79 3.89
N ASP A 85 0.13 -14.72 3.27
CA ASP A 85 0.84 -15.77 4.00
C ASP A 85 1.95 -15.19 4.88
N LEU A 86 2.67 -14.17 4.41
CA LEU A 86 3.60 -13.41 5.25
C LEU A 86 2.88 -12.73 6.43
N LEU A 87 1.77 -12.05 6.14
CA LEU A 87 1.02 -11.32 7.18
C LEU A 87 0.35 -12.22 8.21
N ARG A 88 -0.05 -13.45 7.86
CA ARG A 88 -0.60 -14.45 8.79
C ARG A 88 0.45 -14.93 9.79
N LYS A 89 1.72 -14.93 9.41
CA LYS A 89 2.86 -15.25 10.30
C LYS A 89 3.27 -14.07 11.19
N ARG A 90 2.81 -12.85 10.88
CA ARG A 90 3.13 -11.64 11.62
C ARG A 90 1.95 -11.20 12.49
N LYS A 91 2.27 -10.56 13.62
CA LYS A 91 1.22 -9.92 14.43
C LYS A 91 0.64 -8.73 13.68
N ARG A 92 -0.66 -8.47 13.91
CA ARG A 92 -1.28 -7.21 13.50
C ARG A 92 -0.68 -6.08 14.33
N TRP A 93 -0.62 -4.90 13.75
CA TRP A 93 -0.19 -3.71 14.48
C TRP A 93 -1.31 -3.25 15.43
N PRO A 94 -0.99 -2.76 16.63
CA PRO A 94 -2.01 -2.18 17.52
C PRO A 94 -2.57 -0.88 16.94
N LEU A 95 -3.74 -0.45 17.43
CA LEU A 95 -4.40 0.76 16.94
C LEU A 95 -3.57 2.03 17.14
N ASP A 96 -2.76 2.08 18.20
CA ASP A 96 -1.88 3.19 18.55
C ASP A 96 -0.49 3.09 17.91
N ALA A 97 -0.27 2.16 16.97
CA ALA A 97 1.04 1.88 16.41
C ALA A 97 1.73 3.11 15.84
N GLN A 98 0.97 4.01 15.19
CA GLN A 98 1.51 5.23 14.59
C GLN A 98 2.00 6.24 15.64
N ALA A 99 1.26 6.41 16.74
CA ALA A 99 1.65 7.31 17.81
C ALA A 99 2.90 6.77 18.54
N ARG A 100 2.93 5.46 18.80
CA ARG A 100 4.09 4.79 19.39
C ARG A 100 5.31 4.82 18.46
N GLY A 101 5.09 4.66 17.16
CA GLY A 101 6.12 4.75 16.14
C GLY A 101 6.79 6.13 16.07
N GLU A 102 6.00 7.20 16.11
CA GLU A 102 6.52 8.59 16.19
C GLU A 102 7.39 8.78 17.42
N GLN A 103 6.89 8.40 18.61
CA GLN A 103 7.64 8.50 19.85
C GLN A 103 8.95 7.70 19.81
N ALA A 104 8.90 6.46 19.33
CA ALA A 104 10.07 5.59 19.22
C ALA A 104 11.09 6.10 18.20
N THR A 105 10.63 6.65 17.07
CA THR A 105 11.48 7.23 16.01
C THR A 105 12.28 8.39 16.59
N LEU A 106 11.59 9.29 17.30
CA LEU A 106 12.25 10.41 17.95
C LEU A 106 13.17 9.91 19.08
N ALA A 107 12.77 8.94 19.90
CA ALA A 107 13.57 8.46 21.02
C ALA A 107 14.82 7.66 20.62
N THR A 108 14.95 7.24 19.35
CA THR A 108 16.05 6.37 18.90
C THR A 108 17.08 7.16 18.06
N PRO A 109 18.28 7.49 18.59
CA PRO A 109 19.26 8.33 17.91
C PRO A 109 19.67 7.84 16.53
N ARG A 110 19.81 6.52 16.34
CA ARG A 110 20.13 5.91 15.03
C ARG A 110 19.09 6.28 13.97
N VAL A 111 17.82 6.09 14.29
CA VAL A 111 16.72 6.30 13.34
C VAL A 111 16.54 7.79 13.09
N ARG A 112 16.64 8.61 14.14
CA ARG A 112 16.60 10.07 14.00
C ARG A 112 17.71 10.59 13.08
N GLY A 113 18.95 10.13 13.27
CA GLY A 113 20.07 10.53 12.40
C GLY A 113 19.89 10.09 10.94
N GLN A 114 19.31 8.91 10.70
CA GLN A 114 18.95 8.46 9.34
C GLN A 114 17.86 9.35 8.73
N LEU A 115 16.84 9.71 9.51
CA LEU A 115 15.78 10.63 9.07
C LEU A 115 16.37 12.00 8.72
N ASP A 116 17.23 12.55 9.58
CA ASP A 116 17.90 13.85 9.37
C ASP A 116 18.70 13.88 8.07
N ALA A 117 19.47 12.82 7.80
CA ALA A 117 20.24 12.70 6.57
C ALA A 117 19.33 12.68 5.33
N LEU A 118 18.23 11.92 5.37
CA LEU A 118 17.29 11.82 4.25
C LEU A 118 16.56 13.14 3.98
N VAL A 119 16.04 13.80 5.02
CA VAL A 119 15.28 15.04 4.84
C VAL A 119 16.17 16.23 4.45
N SER A 120 17.48 16.13 4.65
CA SER A 120 18.46 17.15 4.28
C SER A 120 19.07 16.93 2.90
N ALA A 121 18.78 15.81 2.22
CA ALA A 121 19.27 15.54 0.87
C ALA A 121 18.66 16.53 -0.14
N ALA A 122 19.46 17.03 -1.08
CA ALA A 122 19.09 18.14 -1.97
C ALA A 122 17.91 17.80 -2.90
N GLU A 123 17.81 16.53 -3.29
CA GLU A 123 16.74 15.98 -4.13
C GLU A 123 15.45 15.68 -3.35
N TYR A 124 15.50 15.73 -2.01
CA TYR A 124 14.33 15.40 -1.20
C TYR A 124 13.34 16.56 -1.19
N GLN A 125 12.08 16.22 -1.48
CA GLN A 125 10.95 17.13 -1.33
C GLN A 125 9.85 16.40 -0.59
N TYR A 126 9.35 17.01 0.48
CA TYR A 126 8.21 16.48 1.20
C TYR A 126 6.97 16.56 0.33
N GLU A 127 6.29 15.43 0.20
CA GLU A 127 4.93 15.42 -0.31
C GLU A 127 3.97 14.76 0.69
N TYR A 128 2.99 15.53 1.16
CA TYR A 128 2.08 15.09 2.20
C TYR A 128 1.20 13.92 1.72
N ARG A 129 0.87 13.86 0.42
CA ARG A 129 0.10 12.77 -0.18
C ARG A 129 0.81 11.42 -0.04
N GLN A 130 2.13 11.39 -0.19
CA GLN A 130 2.95 10.18 0.06
C GLN A 130 2.85 9.77 1.52
N HIS A 131 2.89 10.73 2.45
CA HIS A 131 2.74 10.42 3.87
C HIS A 131 1.31 9.97 4.24
N VAL A 132 0.28 10.52 3.61
CA VAL A 132 -1.11 10.05 3.76
C VAL A 132 -1.24 8.60 3.29
N ALA A 133 -0.59 8.23 2.19
CA ALA A 133 -0.53 6.86 1.67
C ALA A 133 0.26 5.91 2.61
N TYR A 134 1.39 6.39 3.15
CA TYR A 134 2.14 5.67 4.19
C TYR A 134 1.25 5.34 5.40
N CYS A 135 0.55 6.36 5.93
CA CYS A 135 -0.37 6.21 7.05
C CYS A 135 -1.54 5.26 6.73
N LEU A 136 -2.02 5.22 5.48
CA LEU A 136 -3.03 4.24 5.06
C LEU A 136 -2.52 2.81 5.24
N GLY A 137 -1.30 2.51 4.78
CA GLY A 137 -0.69 1.20 4.97
C GLY A 137 -0.55 0.85 6.46
N CYS A 138 -0.05 1.78 7.29
CA CYS A 138 0.09 1.54 8.72
C CYS A 138 -1.24 1.21 9.40
N VAL A 139 -2.31 1.97 9.12
CA VAL A 139 -3.63 1.69 9.71
C VAL A 139 -4.20 0.39 9.14
N ALA A 140 -3.98 0.09 7.86
CA ALA A 140 -4.40 -1.16 7.26
C ALA A 140 -3.72 -2.39 7.91
N ARG A 141 -2.53 -2.25 8.51
CA ARG A 141 -1.87 -3.32 9.30
C ARG A 141 -2.57 -3.63 10.63
N THR A 142 -3.53 -2.81 11.07
CA THR A 142 -4.37 -3.09 12.24
C THR A 142 -5.56 -4.01 11.90
N LEU A 143 -5.92 -4.10 10.62
CA LEU A 143 -6.98 -4.97 10.11
C LEU A 143 -6.52 -6.43 10.05
N PRO A 144 -7.44 -7.40 10.08
CA PRO A 144 -7.19 -8.74 9.55
C PRO A 144 -6.57 -8.69 8.15
N PRO A 145 -5.58 -9.54 7.82
CA PRO A 145 -4.83 -9.46 6.56
C PRO A 145 -5.71 -9.39 5.31
N GLU A 146 -6.78 -10.18 5.25
CA GLU A 146 -7.66 -10.22 4.10
C GLU A 146 -8.61 -9.01 4.00
N GLN A 147 -8.92 -8.36 5.13
CA GLN A 147 -9.66 -7.09 5.14
C GLN A 147 -8.75 -5.95 4.64
N SER A 148 -7.48 -5.94 5.07
CA SER A 148 -6.46 -5.04 4.56
C SER A 148 -6.30 -5.19 3.05
N ALA A 149 -6.11 -6.42 2.57
CA ALA A 149 -5.98 -6.69 1.14
C ALA A 149 -7.24 -6.27 0.35
N ALA A 150 -8.44 -6.56 0.85
CA ALA A 150 -9.68 -6.14 0.19
C ALA A 150 -9.76 -4.60 0.05
N LEU A 151 -9.44 -3.87 1.11
CA LEU A 151 -9.37 -2.40 1.08
C LEU A 151 -8.35 -1.93 0.04
N LEU A 152 -7.11 -2.41 0.10
CA LEU A 152 -6.03 -1.95 -0.78
C LEU A 152 -6.31 -2.26 -2.26
N LEU A 153 -6.87 -3.43 -2.59
CA LEU A 153 -7.25 -3.77 -3.97
C LEU A 153 -8.34 -2.85 -4.52
N THR A 154 -9.32 -2.47 -3.71
CA THR A 154 -10.38 -1.55 -4.14
C THR A 154 -9.86 -0.12 -4.22
N GLU A 155 -9.17 0.34 -3.17
CA GLU A 155 -8.92 1.76 -3.00
C GLU A 155 -7.65 2.26 -3.70
N LEU A 156 -6.63 1.40 -3.87
CA LEU A 156 -5.40 1.78 -4.59
C LEU A 156 -5.45 1.38 -6.06
N LEU A 157 -5.93 0.16 -6.34
CA LEU A 157 -5.86 -0.40 -7.69
C LEU A 157 -7.14 -0.18 -8.50
N LEU A 158 -8.17 0.40 -7.87
CA LEU A 158 -9.48 0.71 -8.46
C LEU A 158 -10.12 -0.51 -9.12
N LEU A 159 -9.89 -1.70 -8.54
CA LEU A 159 -10.46 -2.93 -9.07
C LEU A 159 -11.93 -3.07 -8.68
N GLU A 160 -12.72 -3.59 -9.61
CA GLU A 160 -14.09 -3.97 -9.31
C GLU A 160 -14.12 -5.13 -8.31
N ALA A 161 -15.16 -5.15 -7.46
CA ALA A 161 -15.32 -6.18 -6.43
C ALA A 161 -15.29 -7.61 -6.98
N ARG A 162 -15.72 -7.82 -8.23
CA ARG A 162 -15.69 -9.13 -8.89
C ARG A 162 -14.25 -9.62 -9.10
N ASP A 163 -13.38 -8.78 -9.66
CA ASP A 163 -12.00 -9.15 -9.95
C ASP A 163 -11.15 -9.19 -8.68
N ALA A 164 -11.38 -8.25 -7.76
CA ALA A 164 -10.69 -8.26 -6.48
C ALA A 164 -11.08 -9.48 -5.61
N ALA A 165 -12.31 -9.97 -5.72
CA ALA A 165 -12.72 -11.22 -5.08
C ALA A 165 -11.97 -12.44 -5.65
N LYS A 166 -11.75 -12.48 -6.97
CA LYS A 166 -10.93 -13.53 -7.61
C LYS A 166 -9.48 -13.49 -7.11
N ILE A 167 -8.89 -12.30 -6.97
CA ILE A 167 -7.52 -12.13 -6.44
C ILE A 167 -7.37 -12.73 -5.05
N LEU A 168 -8.37 -12.54 -4.19
CA LEU A 168 -8.35 -13.04 -2.82
C LEU A 168 -8.98 -14.42 -2.64
N ASP A 169 -9.30 -15.11 -3.75
CA ASP A 169 -9.86 -16.47 -3.75
C ASP A 169 -11.12 -16.61 -2.87
N MET A 170 -12.09 -15.72 -3.09
CA MET A 170 -13.35 -15.71 -2.35
C MET A 170 -14.56 -15.32 -3.20
N SER A 171 -15.76 -15.57 -2.68
CA SER A 171 -16.99 -15.11 -3.32
C SER A 171 -17.08 -13.58 -3.33
N ALA A 172 -17.72 -13.00 -4.34
CA ALA A 172 -17.98 -11.55 -4.39
C ALA A 172 -18.80 -11.05 -3.18
N SER A 173 -19.65 -11.91 -2.60
CA SER A 173 -20.40 -11.60 -1.37
C SER A 173 -19.47 -11.48 -0.16
N THR A 174 -18.60 -12.47 0.05
CA THR A 174 -17.58 -12.47 1.10
C THR A 174 -16.65 -11.26 0.97
N TYR A 175 -16.24 -10.93 -0.25
CA TYR A 175 -15.41 -9.77 -0.53
C TYR A 175 -16.08 -8.47 -0.11
N ARG A 176 -17.34 -8.23 -0.52
CA ARG A 176 -18.10 -7.03 -0.14
C ARG A 176 -18.26 -6.91 1.37
N HIS A 177 -18.50 -8.03 2.06
CA HIS A 177 -18.59 -8.04 3.52
C HIS A 177 -17.25 -7.64 4.17
N ARG A 178 -16.12 -8.23 3.71
CA ARG A 178 -14.78 -7.89 4.22
C ARG A 178 -14.40 -6.44 3.94
N LEU A 179 -14.70 -5.93 2.75
CA LEU A 179 -14.45 -4.54 2.38
C LEU A 179 -15.28 -3.57 3.23
N SER A 180 -16.56 -3.90 3.47
CA SER A 180 -17.43 -3.11 4.35
C SER A 180 -16.89 -3.05 5.78
N ALA A 181 -16.49 -4.20 6.33
CA ALA A 181 -15.87 -4.28 7.66
C ALA A 181 -14.54 -3.50 7.73
N ALA A 182 -13.70 -3.61 6.70
CA ALA A 182 -12.46 -2.84 6.59
C ALA A 182 -12.74 -1.33 6.62
N ARG A 183 -13.67 -0.84 5.78
CA ARG A 183 -14.06 0.57 5.75
C ARG A 183 -14.62 1.05 7.08
N ALA A 184 -15.44 0.25 7.76
CA ALA A 184 -15.98 0.58 9.08
C ALA A 184 -14.86 0.76 10.12
N HIS A 185 -13.90 -0.15 10.15
CA HIS A 185 -12.74 -0.05 11.03
C HIS A 185 -11.87 1.17 10.69
N MET A 186 -11.57 1.40 9.40
CA MET A 186 -10.80 2.57 8.97
C MET A 186 -11.46 3.89 9.37
N ARG A 187 -12.81 3.98 9.24
CA ARG A 187 -13.57 5.16 9.71
C ARG A 187 -13.42 5.37 11.21
N ALA A 188 -13.67 4.33 12.00
CA ALA A 188 -13.59 4.41 13.45
C ALA A 188 -12.19 4.84 13.94
N VAL A 189 -11.14 4.30 13.31
CA VAL A 189 -9.76 4.69 13.65
C VAL A 189 -9.47 6.12 13.22
N TYR A 190 -9.82 6.53 12.00
CA TYR A 190 -9.48 7.88 11.52
C TYR A 190 -10.29 9.00 12.12
N GLU A 191 -11.57 8.77 12.44
CA GLU A 191 -12.47 9.78 12.99
C GLU A 191 -11.93 10.41 14.27
N GLY A 192 -11.42 9.59 15.20
CA GLY A 192 -10.79 10.07 16.44
C GLY A 192 -9.30 10.39 16.32
N MET A 193 -8.66 9.99 15.21
CA MET A 193 -7.21 10.04 15.10
C MET A 193 -6.73 11.14 14.16
N CYS A 194 -7.11 11.19 12.88
CA CYS A 194 -6.39 12.04 11.92
C CYS A 194 -7.00 13.44 11.76
N ALA A 195 -6.23 14.47 12.12
CA ALA A 195 -6.66 15.86 12.02
C ALA A 195 -6.89 16.35 10.58
N LEU A 196 -6.28 15.69 9.58
CA LEU A 196 -6.55 15.98 8.16
C LEU A 196 -7.92 15.51 7.69
N VAL A 197 -8.51 14.56 8.41
CA VAL A 197 -9.78 13.91 8.05
C VAL A 197 -10.94 14.54 8.83
N GLY A 198 -10.68 15.07 10.04
CA GLY A 198 -11.66 15.83 10.80
C GLY A 198 -11.00 16.74 11.84
N LYS A 199 -11.67 17.84 12.19
CA LYS A 199 -11.19 18.85 13.14
C LYS A 199 -10.88 18.35 14.55
N GLN A 200 -11.44 17.19 14.93
CA GLN A 200 -11.32 16.61 16.26
C GLN A 200 -10.22 15.53 16.36
N GLY A 201 -9.54 15.21 15.25
CA GLY A 201 -8.45 14.24 15.26
C GLY A 201 -7.25 14.72 16.07
N VAL A 202 -6.61 13.82 16.82
CA VAL A 202 -5.46 14.12 17.69
C VAL A 202 -4.09 14.02 16.99
N CYS A 203 -4.04 13.39 15.83
CA CYS A 203 -2.83 13.12 15.05
C CYS A 203 -2.61 14.20 13.98
N TYR A 204 -1.46 14.86 14.09
CA TYR A 204 -0.96 15.89 13.18
C TYR A 204 0.33 15.45 12.48
N GLN A 205 0.58 14.14 12.36
CA GLN A 205 1.87 13.60 11.88
C GLN A 205 2.28 14.16 10.51
N CYS A 206 1.34 14.44 9.60
CA CYS A 206 1.67 15.06 8.32
C CYS A 206 2.22 16.49 8.48
N ALA A 207 1.58 17.31 9.33
CA ALA A 207 2.05 18.67 9.61
C ALA A 207 3.35 18.66 10.42
N LYS A 208 3.44 17.83 11.47
CA LYS A 208 4.66 17.68 12.29
C LYS A 208 5.85 17.22 11.46
N LEU A 209 5.68 16.22 10.60
CA LEU A 209 6.74 15.75 9.72
C LEU A 209 7.18 16.83 8.76
N ARG A 210 6.24 17.62 8.21
CA ARG A 210 6.57 18.79 7.39
C ARG A 210 7.36 19.85 8.16
N GLU A 211 6.97 20.14 9.41
CA GLU A 211 7.68 21.10 10.27
C GLU A 211 9.10 20.63 10.59
N TYR A 212 9.30 19.32 10.76
CA TYR A 212 10.60 18.70 10.96
C TYR A 212 11.52 18.86 9.73
N ILE A 213 10.96 18.88 8.52
CA ILE A 213 11.71 18.94 7.27
C ILE A 213 12.28 20.36 7.07
N PRO A 214 13.55 20.50 6.59
CA PRO A 214 14.16 21.81 6.31
C PRO A 214 13.32 22.66 5.37
N GLU A 215 13.31 23.99 5.56
CA GLU A 215 12.39 24.92 4.89
C GLU A 215 12.37 24.77 3.35
N GLY A 216 13.54 24.61 2.72
CA GLY A 216 13.68 24.41 1.28
C GLY A 216 13.13 23.09 0.73
N HIS A 217 12.82 22.13 1.60
CA HIS A 217 12.35 20.78 1.24
C HIS A 217 10.90 20.51 1.68
N ARG A 218 10.19 21.49 2.26
CA ARG A 218 8.86 21.27 2.87
C ARG A 218 7.72 21.05 1.87
N GLY A 219 7.98 21.15 0.57
CA GLY A 219 6.96 21.04 -0.48
C GLY A 219 5.71 21.89 -0.22
N ARG A 220 4.58 21.45 -0.79
CA ARG A 220 3.30 22.13 -0.60
C ARG A 220 2.83 22.01 0.86
N PRO A 221 2.12 23.02 1.39
CA PRO A 221 1.47 22.92 2.69
C PRO A 221 0.53 21.71 2.75
N VAL A 222 0.40 21.12 3.94
CA VAL A 222 -0.60 20.08 4.16
C VAL A 222 -1.97 20.74 4.16
N GLU A 223 -2.74 20.51 3.10
CA GLU A 223 -4.11 21.00 3.01
C GLU A 223 -5.03 20.08 3.83
N PRO A 224 -5.75 20.62 4.83
CA PRO A 224 -6.84 19.87 5.45
C PRO A 224 -7.86 19.49 4.40
N ILE A 225 -8.40 18.28 4.48
CA ILE A 225 -9.51 17.90 3.62
C ILE A 225 -10.72 18.74 4.04
N ALA A 226 -11.28 19.54 3.11
CA ALA A 226 -12.36 20.49 3.40
C ALA A 226 -13.55 19.85 4.15
N ASP A 227 -14.18 20.63 5.03
CA ASP A 227 -15.11 20.19 6.09
C ASP A 227 -16.59 20.22 5.69
N ASP A 228 -16.91 20.24 4.41
CA ASP A 228 -18.30 20.44 3.94
C ASP A 228 -19.23 19.24 4.20
N ASP A 229 -18.76 18.16 4.85
CA ASP A 229 -19.61 17.04 5.28
C ASP A 229 -19.07 16.31 6.52
N GLU A 230 -19.81 16.35 7.63
CA GLU A 230 -19.40 15.70 8.89
C GLU A 230 -19.43 14.16 8.84
N ARG A 231 -20.08 13.55 7.85
CA ARG A 231 -20.26 12.09 7.79
C ARG A 231 -18.91 11.35 7.64
N PRO A 232 -18.61 10.37 8.53
CA PRO A 232 -17.35 9.62 8.51
C PRO A 232 -17.03 8.94 7.17
N ASP A 233 -18.05 8.52 6.41
CA ASP A 233 -17.88 7.88 5.10
C ASP A 233 -17.25 8.80 4.06
N ARG A 234 -17.66 10.07 4.04
CA ARG A 234 -17.16 11.07 3.09
C ARG A 234 -15.75 11.49 3.44
N LYS A 235 -15.45 11.62 4.73
CA LYS A 235 -14.12 11.88 5.27
C LYS A 235 -13.09 10.81 4.86
N LEU A 236 -13.42 9.52 5.02
CA LEU A 236 -12.58 8.42 4.53
C LEU A 236 -12.45 8.47 2.99
N THR A 237 -13.55 8.67 2.27
CA THR A 237 -13.55 8.74 0.80
C THR A 237 -12.62 9.82 0.26
N ARG A 238 -12.63 11.02 0.86
CA ARG A 238 -11.74 12.12 0.47
C ARG A 238 -10.27 11.79 0.74
N ARG A 239 -9.95 11.17 1.87
CA ARG A 239 -8.59 10.70 2.14
C ARG A 239 -8.13 9.69 1.09
N LEU A 240 -9.02 8.78 0.70
CA LEU A 240 -8.73 7.81 -0.35
C LEU A 240 -8.55 8.50 -1.71
N ALA A 241 -9.26 9.59 -2.01
CA ALA A 241 -9.04 10.39 -3.20
C ALA A 241 -7.61 10.98 -3.26
N VAL A 242 -7.10 11.52 -2.14
CA VAL A 242 -5.69 11.99 -2.03
C VAL A 242 -4.69 10.92 -2.45
N ILE A 243 -5.00 9.65 -2.17
CA ILE A 243 -4.14 8.52 -2.47
C ILE A 243 -4.36 7.99 -3.90
N ARG A 244 -5.59 8.02 -4.41
CA ARG A 244 -5.92 7.59 -5.78
C ARG A 244 -5.27 8.46 -6.84
N ASP A 245 -5.14 9.75 -6.55
CA ASP A 245 -4.47 10.72 -7.43
C ASP A 245 -2.94 10.67 -7.28
N LEU A 246 -2.41 9.91 -6.31
CA LEU A 246 -0.99 9.66 -6.17
C LEU A 246 -0.57 8.65 -7.24
N ASP A 247 0.42 9.01 -8.05
CA ASP A 247 1.09 8.03 -8.89
C ASP A 247 1.70 6.94 -7.99
N LEU A 248 1.18 5.73 -8.08
CA LEU A 248 1.62 4.59 -7.29
C LEU A 248 3.08 4.23 -7.56
N ASP A 249 3.62 4.68 -8.70
CA ASP A 249 4.99 4.46 -9.15
C ASP A 249 5.94 5.50 -8.55
N VAL A 250 5.42 6.68 -8.16
CA VAL A 250 6.15 7.82 -7.56
C VAL A 250 5.86 7.95 -6.04
N GLY A 251 4.99 7.07 -5.51
CA GLY A 251 4.50 7.14 -4.13
C GLY A 251 5.45 6.63 -3.04
N GLN A 252 6.69 6.31 -3.37
CA GLN A 252 7.71 5.82 -2.43
C GLN A 252 8.70 6.94 -2.17
N SER A 253 8.84 7.37 -0.91
CA SER A 253 9.91 8.28 -0.51
C SER A 253 10.88 7.57 0.43
N PRO A 254 12.19 7.86 0.36
CA PRO A 254 13.18 7.25 1.26
C PRO A 254 12.84 7.39 2.75
N VAL A 255 12.16 8.49 3.12
CA VAL A 255 11.67 8.71 4.48
C VAL A 255 10.60 7.68 4.84
N HIS A 256 9.63 7.42 3.97
CA HIS A 256 8.57 6.44 4.25
C HIS A 256 9.11 5.00 4.25
N ASP A 257 10.14 4.71 3.45
CA ASP A 257 10.85 3.43 3.52
C ASP A 257 11.54 3.24 4.87
N LEU A 258 12.27 4.24 5.34
CA LEU A 258 12.88 4.23 6.67
C LEU A 258 11.83 4.01 7.77
N LEU A 259 10.72 4.76 7.70
CA LEU A 259 9.65 4.66 8.69
C LEU A 259 8.95 3.30 8.64
N TYR A 260 8.72 2.72 7.46
CA TYR A 260 8.14 1.37 7.36
C TYR A 260 9.08 0.30 7.93
N ARG A 261 10.38 0.35 7.61
CA ARG A 261 11.37 -0.55 8.23
C ARG A 261 11.31 -0.48 9.74
N TYR A 262 11.38 0.73 10.26
CA TYR A 262 11.43 0.91 11.70
C TYR A 262 10.12 0.52 12.39
N MET A 263 8.97 0.84 11.79
CA MET A 263 7.67 0.35 12.26
C MET A 263 7.61 -1.17 12.23
N SER A 264 8.05 -1.81 11.16
CA SER A 264 8.08 -3.27 11.06
C SER A 264 8.99 -3.88 12.15
N GLU A 265 10.16 -3.30 12.42
CA GLU A 265 11.05 -3.70 13.52
C GLU A 265 10.36 -3.63 14.89
N LEU A 266 9.65 -2.53 15.19
CA LEU A 266 8.94 -2.33 16.46
C LEU A 266 7.87 -3.40 16.75
N TRP A 267 7.27 -3.96 15.69
CA TRP A 267 6.14 -4.90 15.80
C TRP A 267 6.46 -6.32 15.35
N SER A 268 7.70 -6.57 14.93
CA SER A 268 8.20 -7.90 14.66
C SER A 268 8.57 -8.59 15.97
N PRO A 269 8.37 -9.93 16.09
CA PRO A 269 8.97 -10.65 17.19
C PRO A 269 10.49 -10.43 17.18
N PRO A 270 11.16 -10.28 18.32
CA PRO A 270 12.62 -10.22 18.36
C PRO A 270 13.19 -11.48 17.69
N PRO A 271 14.33 -11.38 16.99
CA PRO A 271 14.98 -12.55 16.42
C PRO A 271 15.22 -13.58 17.53
N THR A 272 14.78 -14.81 17.30
CA THR A 272 15.04 -15.98 18.15
C THR A 272 16.50 -16.35 18.13
#